data_AF-A0A385SJX7-F1
#
_entry.id   AF-A0A385SJX7-F1
#
_cell.length_a   1.000
_cell.length_b   1.000
_cell.length_c   1.000
_cell.angle_alpha   90.00
_cell.angle_beta   90.00
_cell.angle_gamma   90.00
#
_symmetry.space_group_name_H-M   'P 1'
#
loop_
_entity.id
_entity.type
_entity.pdbx_description
1 polymer ?
#
loop_
_entity_poly.entity_id
_entity_poly.type
_entity_poly.pdbx_seq_one_letter_code
_entity_poly.pdbx_strand_id
1 'polypeptide(L)'
;MNFEAYLTSKKIDSAAFQRAEPVLWGQWQTQFEQMHPNSFTIQKLNLINPIRRKYQLKEEAVKVEPKPPVIKTTAADPLTAEKAAAGSSTPTPDATTPDTPEAPPATPRPKPAVPRPVFKPKPKLS
;
A
#
# COMPACT_ATOMS: atom_id res chain seq x y z
N MET A 1 -11.75 7.57 -16.79
CA MET A 1 -12.82 7.21 -15.83
C MET A 1 -12.61 8.07 -14.59
N ASN A 2 -13.64 8.75 -14.07
CA ASN A 2 -13.49 9.54 -12.83
C ASN A 2 -13.47 8.61 -11.60
N PHE A 3 -12.82 9.00 -10.51
CA PHE A 3 -12.73 8.20 -9.27
C PHE A 3 -14.11 7.96 -8.65
N GLU A 4 -14.95 8.99 -8.60
CA GLU A 4 -16.33 8.88 -8.10
C GLU A 4 -17.17 7.91 -8.94
N ALA A 5 -17.06 8.02 -10.27
CA ALA A 5 -17.74 7.10 -11.18
C ALA A 5 -17.27 5.65 -11.00
N TYR A 6 -15.99 5.45 -10.68
CA TYR A 6 -15.45 4.15 -10.32
C TYR A 6 -16.05 3.63 -9.01
N LEU A 7 -16.17 4.45 -7.96
CA LEU A 7 -16.80 4.05 -6.70
C LEU A 7 -18.27 3.64 -6.89
N THR A 8 -19.03 4.42 -7.67
CA THR A 8 -20.42 4.09 -8.02
C THR A 8 -20.50 2.75 -8.76
N SER A 9 -19.57 2.47 -9.68
CA SER A 9 -19.50 1.16 -10.37
C SER A 9 -19.25 -0.02 -9.43
N LYS A 10 -18.62 0.24 -8.27
CA LYS A 10 -18.39 -0.75 -7.20
C LYS A 10 -19.50 -0.77 -6.16
N LYS A 11 -20.62 -0.06 -6.37
CA LYS A 11 -21.74 0.08 -5.41
C LYS A 11 -21.32 0.74 -4.09
N ILE A 12 -20.38 1.67 -4.16
CA ILE A 12 -19.88 2.45 -3.03
C ILE A 12 -20.42 3.88 -3.18
N ASP A 13 -20.98 4.43 -2.11
CA ASP A 13 -21.34 5.84 -2.06
C ASP A 13 -20.10 6.71 -1.83
N SER A 14 -19.75 7.53 -2.84
CA SER A 14 -18.62 8.45 -2.77
C SER A 14 -18.79 9.50 -1.66
N ALA A 15 -20.00 10.03 -1.46
CA ALA A 15 -20.25 11.09 -0.49
C ALA A 15 -20.14 10.57 0.95
N ALA A 16 -20.72 9.39 1.24
CA ALA A 16 -20.59 8.75 2.53
C ALA A 16 -19.12 8.36 2.83
N PHE A 17 -18.41 7.84 1.83
CA PHE A 17 -17.00 7.48 1.99
C PHE A 17 -16.11 8.69 2.26
N GLN A 18 -16.30 9.80 1.54
CA GLN A 18 -15.54 11.04 1.73
C GLN A 18 -15.81 11.68 3.09
N ARG A 19 -17.06 11.66 3.58
CA ARG A 19 -17.40 12.20 4.91
C ARG A 19 -16.80 11.39 6.04
N ALA A 20 -16.86 10.06 5.95
CA ALA A 20 -16.35 9.18 6.99
C ALA A 20 -14.82 9.16 7.04
N GLU A 21 -14.17 9.05 5.87
CA GLU A 21 -12.71 8.88 5.78
C GLU A 21 -12.09 9.79 4.68
N PRO A 22 -12.08 11.12 4.88
CA PRO A 22 -11.61 12.07 3.86
C PRO A 22 -10.12 11.90 3.51
N VAL A 23 -9.32 11.49 4.49
CA VAL A 23 -7.87 11.24 4.30
C VAL A 23 -7.65 10.04 3.37
N LEU A 24 -8.39 8.96 3.61
CA LEU A 24 -8.26 7.73 2.84
C LEU A 24 -8.82 7.91 1.42
N TRP A 25 -9.93 8.65 1.30
CA TRP A 25 -10.50 9.07 0.02
C TRP A 25 -9.49 9.86 -0.82
N GLY A 26 -8.83 10.87 -0.25
CA GLY A 26 -7.83 11.67 -0.96
C GLY A 26 -6.62 10.84 -1.42
N GLN A 27 -6.10 9.96 -0.55
CA GLN A 27 -5.02 9.04 -0.94
C GLN A 27 -5.44 8.13 -2.09
N TRP A 28 -6.67 7.60 -2.05
CA TRP A 28 -7.17 6.72 -3.09
C TRP A 28 -7.41 7.44 -4.40
N GLN A 29 -7.89 8.69 -4.35
CA GLN A 29 -8.03 9.52 -5.53
C GLN A 29 -6.66 9.72 -6.21
N THR A 30 -5.65 10.15 -5.46
CA THR A 30 -4.29 10.33 -6.02
C THR A 30 -3.72 9.02 -6.58
N GLN A 31 -3.94 7.89 -5.89
CA GLN A 31 -3.50 6.58 -6.39
C GLN A 31 -4.26 6.14 -7.64
N PHE A 32 -5.55 6.46 -7.72
CA PHE A 32 -6.40 6.14 -8.87
C PHE A 32 -6.02 6.99 -10.09
N GLU A 33 -5.63 8.24 -9.90
CA GLU A 33 -5.13 9.10 -10.98
C GLU A 33 -3.81 8.59 -11.58
N GLN A 34 -3.00 7.89 -10.78
CA GLN A 34 -1.71 7.34 -11.21
C GLN A 34 -1.82 5.99 -11.96
N MET A 35 -2.97 5.29 -11.92
CA MET A 35 -3.09 3.96 -12.51
C MET A 35 -4.47 3.65 -13.10
N HIS A 36 -4.53 2.64 -13.98
CA HIS A 36 -5.80 2.20 -14.55
C HIS A 36 -6.75 1.63 -13.47
N PRO A 37 -8.09 1.83 -13.56
CA PRO A 37 -9.08 1.36 -12.59
C PRO A 37 -8.98 -0.14 -12.26
N ASN A 38 -8.61 -0.96 -13.24
CA ASN A 38 -8.46 -2.40 -13.02
C ASN A 38 -7.26 -2.72 -12.11
N SER A 39 -6.10 -2.11 -12.37
CA SER A 39 -4.90 -2.25 -11.53
C SER A 39 -5.17 -1.76 -10.11
N PHE A 40 -5.87 -0.62 -9.97
CA PHE A 40 -6.28 -0.10 -8.67
C PHE A 40 -7.18 -1.10 -7.93
N THR A 41 -8.17 -1.67 -8.62
CA THR A 41 -9.08 -2.68 -8.05
C THR A 41 -8.30 -3.87 -7.49
N ILE A 42 -7.33 -4.39 -8.25
CA ILE A 42 -6.55 -5.57 -7.85
C ILE A 42 -5.71 -5.26 -6.60
N GLN A 43 -5.01 -4.12 -6.58
CA GLN A 43 -4.15 -3.73 -5.45
C GLN A 43 -4.96 -3.44 -4.18
N LYS A 44 -6.14 -2.82 -4.34
CA LYS A 44 -6.97 -2.35 -3.22
C LYS A 44 -8.16 -3.23 -2.95
N LEU A 45 -8.27 -4.41 -3.57
CA LEU A 45 -9.43 -5.30 -3.45
C LEU A 45 -9.80 -5.60 -1.98
N ASN A 46 -8.77 -5.88 -1.17
CA ASN A 46 -8.93 -6.17 0.26
C ASN A 46 -9.47 -4.98 1.06
N LEU A 47 -9.26 -3.75 0.59
CA LEU A 47 -9.79 -2.54 1.23
C LEU A 47 -11.12 -2.10 0.62
N ILE A 48 -11.31 -2.31 -0.69
CA ILE A 48 -12.58 -2.01 -1.38
C ILE A 48 -13.71 -2.87 -0.81
N ASN A 49 -13.45 -4.13 -0.46
CA ASN A 49 -14.47 -5.02 0.11
C ASN A 49 -15.09 -4.53 1.44
N PRO A 50 -14.31 -4.16 2.47
CA PRO A 50 -14.87 -3.60 3.69
C PRO A 50 -15.53 -2.23 3.47
N ILE A 51 -14.95 -1.36 2.63
CA ILE A 51 -15.54 -0.07 2.25
C ILE A 51 -16.92 -0.27 1.59
N ARG A 52 -17.05 -1.26 0.70
CA ARG A 52 -18.33 -1.60 0.05
C ARG A 52 -19.39 -2.09 1.02
N ARG A 53 -19.01 -2.77 2.11
CA ARG A 53 -19.95 -3.20 3.16
C ARG A 53 -20.34 -2.04 4.08
N LYS A 54 -19.42 -1.11 4.34
CA LYS A 54 -19.65 0.08 5.20
C LYS A 54 -20.49 1.16 4.51
N TYR A 55 -20.13 1.50 3.27
CA TYR A 55 -20.70 2.63 2.52
C TYR A 55 -21.42 2.14 1.27
N GLN A 56 -22.26 1.14 1.45
CA GLN A 56 -23.03 0.58 0.35
C GLN A 56 -24.03 1.63 -0.14
N LEU A 57 -24.12 1.82 -1.45
CA LEU A 57 -25.09 2.74 -2.08
C LEU A 57 -26.51 2.20 -1.83
N LYS A 58 -27.09 2.51 -0.67
CA LYS A 58 -28.50 2.31 -0.36
C LYS A 58 -29.19 3.63 -0.60
N GLU A 59 -30.09 3.65 -1.58
CA GLU A 59 -31.08 4.71 -1.70
C GLU A 59 -31.80 4.77 -0.34
N GLU A 60 -31.72 5.93 0.32
CA GLU A 60 -32.20 6.19 1.69
C GLU A 60 -31.37 5.63 2.87
N ALA A 61 -30.50 6.48 3.42
CA ALA A 61 -30.56 6.89 4.84
C ALA A 61 -29.41 7.85 5.19
N VAL A 62 -29.76 9.11 5.35
CA VAL A 62 -28.96 10.13 6.04
C VAL A 62 -28.86 9.77 7.53
N LYS A 63 -27.66 9.39 8.01
CA LYS A 63 -27.17 9.44 9.41
C LYS A 63 -25.75 8.83 9.43
N VAL A 64 -24.65 9.38 9.94
CA VAL A 64 -24.33 10.26 11.08
C VAL A 64 -22.92 10.85 10.84
N GLU A 65 -22.73 12.17 10.95
CA GLU A 65 -21.47 12.77 11.43
C GLU A 65 -21.48 12.72 12.97
N PRO A 66 -20.36 12.45 13.67
CA PRO A 66 -19.40 13.53 13.90
C PRO A 66 -17.91 13.13 13.97
N LYS A 67 -17.06 14.07 13.55
CA LYS A 67 -15.63 14.18 13.87
C LYS A 67 -15.47 14.87 15.24
N PRO A 68 -14.27 14.94 15.83
CA PRO A 68 -13.42 13.92 16.48
C PRO A 68 -13.43 14.06 18.03
N PRO A 69 -12.61 13.31 18.79
CA PRO A 69 -11.84 14.01 19.82
C PRO A 69 -10.35 13.75 19.68
N VAL A 70 -9.62 14.87 19.56
CA VAL A 70 -8.22 14.97 19.95
C VAL A 70 -8.17 14.85 21.48
N ILE A 71 -7.45 13.85 21.98
CA ILE A 71 -6.81 13.83 23.32
C ILE A 71 -5.34 13.52 23.03
N LYS A 72 -4.48 14.53 22.80
CA LYS A 72 -3.61 15.22 23.78
C LYS A 72 -2.84 14.27 24.72
N THR A 73 -1.53 14.28 24.51
CA THR A 73 -0.39 13.84 25.32
C THR A 73 -0.49 14.08 26.83
N THR A 74 -0.08 13.09 27.63
CA THR A 74 0.75 13.18 28.87
C THR A 74 1.39 11.80 29.06
N ALA A 75 2.70 11.59 28.84
CA ALA A 75 3.82 11.93 29.72
C ALA A 75 3.75 11.26 31.11
N ALA A 76 4.85 10.56 31.42
CA ALA A 76 5.35 10.15 32.74
C ALA A 76 4.79 8.85 33.36
N ASP A 77 5.54 7.76 33.17
CA ASP A 77 6.00 6.97 34.32
C ASP A 77 7.53 7.20 34.42
N PRO A 78 8.03 7.95 35.42
CA PRO A 78 9.44 8.25 35.59
C PRO A 78 10.11 7.35 36.63
N LEU A 79 11.31 6.88 36.27
CA LEU A 79 12.50 6.70 37.14
C LEU A 79 12.33 5.93 38.46
N THR A 80 13.01 4.79 38.61
CA THR A 80 14.06 4.58 39.65
C THR A 80 14.97 3.41 39.21
N ALA A 81 16.14 3.69 38.62
CA ALA A 81 17.49 3.67 39.23
C ALA A 81 18.11 2.25 39.30
N GLU A 82 19.10 1.93 38.46
CA GLU A 82 20.53 2.28 38.58
C GLU A 82 21.29 1.32 39.51
N LYS A 83 22.17 0.48 38.94
CA LYS A 83 23.55 0.39 39.45
C LYS A 83 24.53 -0.04 38.38
N ALA A 84 25.54 0.81 38.23
CA ALA A 84 26.68 0.75 37.34
C ALA A 84 27.72 -0.32 37.75
N ALA A 85 28.49 -0.77 36.75
CA ALA A 85 29.96 -0.94 36.78
C ALA A 85 30.40 -1.38 35.37
N ALA A 86 30.96 -0.49 34.56
CA ALA A 86 32.41 -0.28 34.41
C ALA A 86 33.03 -1.21 33.36
N GLY A 87 33.45 -0.64 32.23
CA GLY A 87 34.17 -1.37 31.19
C GLY A 87 34.35 -0.57 29.90
N SER A 88 34.96 0.61 29.99
CA SER A 88 35.50 1.34 28.85
C SER A 88 36.57 0.51 28.14
N SER A 89 36.46 0.35 26.82
CA SER A 89 37.58 0.22 25.86
C SER A 89 37.04 0.09 24.42
N THR A 90 36.86 1.22 23.75
CA THR A 90 37.26 1.35 22.33
C THR A 90 38.76 1.75 22.32
N PRO A 91 39.58 1.67 21.25
CA PRO A 91 39.19 1.74 19.83
C PRO A 91 40.15 1.05 18.77
N THR A 92 39.75 1.17 17.50
CA THR A 92 40.61 1.31 16.27
C THR A 92 41.38 0.08 15.70
N PRO A 93 42.03 0.17 14.51
CA PRO A 93 41.51 -0.34 13.23
C PRO A 93 42.52 -1.23 12.47
N ASP A 94 42.15 -1.78 11.32
CA ASP A 94 43.01 -1.93 10.13
C ASP A 94 42.11 -2.44 8.99
N ALA A 95 41.73 -1.63 8.01
CA ALA A 95 42.52 -1.24 6.83
C ALA A 95 42.83 -2.42 5.89
N THR A 96 42.03 -2.55 4.84
CA THR A 96 42.52 -2.74 3.47
C THR A 96 41.45 -2.21 2.51
N THR A 97 41.59 -0.92 2.18
CA THR A 97 41.18 -0.27 0.92
C THR A 97 42.13 -0.80 -0.21
N PRO A 98 41.91 -0.64 -1.55
CA PRO A 98 41.20 0.48 -2.17
C PRO A 98 40.50 0.29 -3.55
N ASP A 99 39.91 1.41 -4.00
CA ASP A 99 39.84 1.94 -5.38
C ASP A 99 38.99 1.18 -6.44
N THR A 100 37.90 1.71 -7.04
CA THR A 100 37.73 2.89 -7.94
C THR A 100 36.96 2.40 -9.21
N PRO A 101 36.24 3.20 -10.04
CA PRO A 101 35.27 4.29 -9.86
C PRO A 101 33.94 4.11 -10.66
N GLU A 102 32.98 5.00 -10.43
CA GLU A 102 32.02 5.70 -11.32
C GLU A 102 31.65 5.22 -12.78
N ALA A 103 30.32 5.24 -13.07
CA ALA A 103 29.56 5.43 -14.35
C ALA A 103 29.18 4.21 -15.26
N PRO A 104 28.15 4.28 -16.16
CA PRO A 104 26.75 4.80 -16.12
C PRO A 104 25.70 3.67 -16.52
N PRO A 105 24.43 3.90 -16.96
CA PRO A 105 23.30 2.96 -16.78
C PRO A 105 23.28 1.77 -17.76
N ALA A 106 23.21 0.55 -17.22
CA ALA A 106 22.99 -0.66 -18.00
C ALA A 106 21.49 -0.91 -18.26
N THR A 107 21.17 -1.04 -19.55
CA THR A 107 19.90 -1.36 -20.21
C THR A 107 19.16 -2.54 -19.54
N PRO A 108 17.81 -2.55 -19.51
CA PRO A 108 17.06 -3.65 -18.90
C PRO A 108 17.27 -4.97 -19.66
N ARG A 109 17.81 -5.95 -18.95
CA ARG A 109 18.04 -7.33 -19.42
C ARG A 109 16.69 -7.98 -19.78
N PRO A 110 16.51 -8.57 -20.98
CA PRO A 110 15.27 -9.25 -21.32
C PRO A 110 15.10 -10.51 -20.46
N LYS A 111 13.88 -10.70 -19.92
CA LYS A 111 13.51 -11.89 -19.15
C LYS A 111 13.64 -13.15 -20.04
N PRO A 112 14.10 -14.30 -19.52
CA PRO A 112 14.20 -15.52 -20.32
C PRO A 112 12.80 -15.99 -20.73
N ALA A 113 12.60 -16.17 -22.05
CA ALA A 113 11.39 -16.73 -22.61
C ALA A 113 11.35 -18.23 -22.31
N VAL A 114 10.52 -18.64 -21.35
CA VAL A 114 10.23 -20.05 -21.11
C VAL A 114 9.37 -20.56 -22.28
N PRO A 115 9.84 -21.56 -23.05
CA PRO A 115 9.04 -22.10 -24.15
C PRO A 115 7.78 -22.77 -23.60
N ARG A 116 6.64 -22.42 -24.17
CA ARG A 116 5.36 -23.05 -23.82
C ARG A 116 5.37 -24.52 -24.28
N PRO A 117 4.84 -25.46 -23.47
CA PRO A 117 4.71 -26.86 -23.89
C PRO A 117 3.70 -26.97 -25.04
N VAL A 118 4.15 -27.52 -26.17
CA VAL A 118 3.29 -27.81 -27.33
C VAL A 118 2.65 -29.18 -27.13
N PHE A 119 1.34 -29.22 -26.88
CA PHE A 119 0.58 -30.45 -26.86
C PHE A 119 0.29 -30.91 -28.29
N LYS A 120 0.85 -32.06 -28.68
CA LYS A 120 0.50 -32.74 -29.93
C LYS A 120 -0.83 -33.48 -29.76
N PRO A 121 -1.84 -33.27 -30.62
CA PRO A 121 -3.09 -34.02 -30.55
C PRO A 121 -2.85 -35.49 -30.91
N LYS A 122 -3.55 -36.39 -30.22
CA LYS A 122 -3.50 -37.83 -30.46
C LYS A 122 -4.11 -38.18 -31.83
N PRO A 123 -3.56 -39.14 -32.58
CA PRO A 123 -4.15 -39.58 -33.84
C PRO A 123 -5.51 -40.26 -33.58
N LYS A 124 -6.49 -39.95 -34.44
CA LYS A 124 -7.77 -40.66 -34.47
C LYS A 124 -7.55 -41.99 -35.19
N LEU A 125 -7.85 -43.08 -34.51
CA LEU A 125 -7.90 -44.42 -35.09
C LEU A 125 -9.20 -44.52 -35.90
N SER A 126 -9.11 -44.65 -37.23
CA SER A 126 -10.23 -44.98 -38.11
C SER A 126 -9.74 -45.74 -39.33
#